data_AF-A0A950MWB5-F1
#
_entry.id   AF-A0A950MWB5-F1
#
_cell.length_a   1.000
_cell.length_b   1.000
_cell.length_c   1.000
_cell.angle_alpha   90.00
_cell.angle_beta   90.00
_cell.angle_gamma   90.00
#
_symmetry.space_group_name_H-M   'P 1'
#
loop_
_entity.id
_entity.type
_entity.pdbx_description
1 polymer ?
#
loop_
_entity_poly.entity_id
_entity_poly.type
_entity_poly.pdbx_seq_one_letter_code
_entity_poly.pdbx_strand_id
1 'polypeptide(L)' 'MGASEVGAVEFHFDFGSPNAYLAHLVIPAIEKRTGARFDYVPILLGGVFKL' A
#
# COMPACT_ATOMS: atom_id res chain seq x y z
N MET A 1 -20.85 -20.83 -1.20
CA MET A 1 -19.48 -21.02 -1.72
C MET A 1 -18.77 -19.70 -1.47
N GLY A 2 -18.13 -19.58 -0.30
CA GLY A 2 -17.54 -18.32 0.16
C GLY A 2 -16.34 -17.98 -0.71
N ALA A 3 -16.34 -16.79 -1.30
CA ALA A 3 -15.10 -16.22 -1.78
C ALA A 3 -14.17 -16.15 -0.56
N SER A 4 -13.07 -16.89 -0.60
CA SER A 4 -11.95 -16.64 0.30
C SER A 4 -11.65 -15.14 0.20
N GLU A 5 -11.79 -14.40 1.30
CA GLU A 5 -11.36 -13.01 1.37
C GLU A 5 -9.88 -13.00 1.01
N VAL A 6 -9.59 -12.62 -0.23
CA VAL A 6 -8.25 -12.20 -0.60
C VAL A 6 -8.06 -10.91 0.19
N GLY A 7 -7.40 -11.02 1.35
CA GLY A 7 -7.14 -9.88 2.21
C GLY A 7 -6.58 -8.75 1.36
N ALA A 8 -7.20 -7.56 1.45
CA ALA A 8 -6.76 -6.40 0.70
C ALA A 8 -5.27 -6.13 0.98
N VAL A 9 -4.53 -5.72 -0.04
CA VAL A 9 -3.10 -5.46 0.11
C VAL A 9 -2.95 -4.08 0.76
N GLU A 10 -2.35 -4.00 1.94
CA GLU A 10 -2.15 -2.71 2.58
C GLU A 10 -0.91 -2.00 2.00
N PHE A 11 -1.09 -0.75 1.58
CA PHE A 11 -0.01 0.14 1.20
C PHE A 11 0.22 1.16 2.33
N HIS A 12 1.20 0.84 3.19
CA HIS A 12 1.64 1.75 4.24
C HIS A 12 2.55 2.81 3.65
N PHE A 13 2.20 4.09 3.80
CA PHE A 13 2.95 5.18 3.17
C PHE A 13 3.14 6.38 4.09
N ASP A 14 4.25 7.09 3.89
CA ASP A 14 4.56 8.36 4.54
C ASP A 14 4.74 9.41 3.44
N PHE A 15 4.08 10.56 3.55
CA PHE A 15 4.13 11.65 2.58
C PHE A 15 5.55 12.24 2.41
N GLY A 16 6.42 12.10 3.42
CA GLY A 16 7.81 12.53 3.35
C GLY A 16 8.73 11.55 2.63
N SER A 17 8.25 10.36 2.24
CA SER A 17 9.07 9.32 1.62
C SER A 17 9.04 9.38 0.09
N PRO A 18 10.17 9.68 -0.59
CA PRO A 18 10.25 9.61 -2.05
C PRO A 18 9.95 8.21 -2.60
N ASN A 19 10.31 7.18 -1.84
CA ASN A 19 10.05 5.79 -2.24
C ASN A 19 8.56 5.46 -2.21
N ALA A 20 7.83 5.99 -1.21
CA ALA A 20 6.38 5.81 -1.14
C ALA A 20 5.69 6.49 -2.33
N TYR A 21 6.16 7.67 -2.74
CA TYR A 21 5.66 8.33 -3.95
C TYR A 21 5.88 7.48 -5.21
N LEU A 22 7.09 6.94 -5.41
CA LEU A 22 7.38 6.08 -6.57
C LEU A 22 6.54 4.79 -6.57
N ALA A 23 6.33 4.19 -5.39
CA ALA A 23 5.46 3.02 -5.25
C ALA A 23 4.01 3.35 -5.60
N HIS A 24 3.49 4.49 -5.13
CA HIS A 24 2.14 4.95 -5.46
C HIS A 24 1.90 5.05 -6.97
N LEU A 25 2.89 5.52 -7.75
CA LEU A 25 2.77 5.65 -9.20
C LEU A 25 2.56 4.33 -9.93
N VAL A 26 3.05 3.20 -9.40
CA VAL A 26 2.95 1.88 -10.06
C VAL A 26 1.75 1.06 -9.59
N ILE A 27 1.15 1.39 -8.43
CA ILE A 27 0.00 0.67 -7.86
C ILE A 27 -1.15 0.50 -8.86
N PRO A 28 -1.62 1.52 -9.61
CA PRO A 28 -2.72 1.35 -10.56
C PRO A 28 -2.45 0.31 -11.64
N ALA A 29 -1.20 0.22 -12.11
CA ALA A 29 -0.80 -0.79 -13.09
C ALA A 29 -0.77 -2.20 -12.50
N ILE A 30 -0.40 -2.32 -11.21
CA ILE A 30 -0.44 -3.58 -10.48
C ILE A 30 -1.89 -4.03 -10.30
N GLU A 31 -2.77 -3.17 -9.80
CA GLU A 31 -4.20 -3.45 -9.64
C GLU A 31 -4.83 -3.94 -10.96
N LYS A 32 -4.52 -3.25 -12.08
CA LYS A 32 -5.00 -3.66 -13.40
C LYS A 32 -4.49 -5.03 -13.83
N ARG A 33 -3.24 -5.38 -13.54
CA ARG A 33 -2.62 -6.64 -13.98
C ARG A 33 -3.01 -7.83 -13.11
N THR A 34 -3.23 -7.62 -11.82
CA THR A 34 -3.42 -8.72 -10.85
C THR A 34 -4.85 -8.83 -10.33
N GLY A 35 -5.66 -7.77 -10.47
CA GLY A 35 -6.96 -7.68 -9.82
C GLY A 35 -6.87 -7.44 -8.30
N ALA A 36 -5.67 -7.21 -7.76
CA ALA A 36 -5.49 -6.82 -6.37
C ALA A 36 -6.12 -5.45 -6.11
N ARG A 37 -6.50 -5.21 -4.86
CA ARG A 37 -6.91 -3.89 -4.35
C ARG A 37 -5.96 -3.46 -3.27
N PHE A 38 -5.55 -2.19 -3.32
CA PHE A 38 -4.68 -1.61 -2.31
C PHE A 38 -5.43 -0.69 -1.36
N ASP A 39 -5.31 -0.97 -0.07
CA ASP A 39 -5.81 -0.11 1.00
C ASP A 39 -4.70 0.82 1.45
N TYR A 40 -4.92 2.13 1.36
CA TYR A 40 -3.94 3.15 1.68
C TYR A 40 -3.94 3.44 3.17
N VAL A 41 -2.84 3.14 3.85
CA VAL A 41 -2.69 3.36 5.29
C VAL A 41 -1.58 4.40 5.52
N PRO A 42 -1.95 5.66 5.83
CA PRO A 42 -0.95 6.67 6.12
C PRO A 42 -0.26 6.35 7.46
N ILE A 43 1.07 6.39 7.46
CA ILE A 43 1.91 6.20 8.65
C ILE A 43 2.88 7.37 8.80
N LEU A 44 3.34 7.58 10.04
CA LEU A 44 4.43 8.51 10.34
C LEU A 44 5.67 7.68 10.66
N LEU A 45 6.67 7.70 9.79
CA LEU A 45 7.90 6.92 9.97
C LEU A 45 8.62 7.28 11.28
N GLY A 46 8.51 8.54 11.73
CA GLY A 46 9.04 8.97 13.03
C GLY A 46 8.42 8.25 14.25
N GLY A 47 7.23 7.66 14.12
CA GLY A 47 6.62 6.82 15.16
C GLY A 47 6.94 5.33 15.05
N VAL A 48 7.33 4.87 13.85
CA VAL A 48 7.69 3.46 13.55
C VAL A 48 9.17 3.21 13.86
N PHE A 49 10.05 4.14 13.49
CA PHE A 49 11.47 4.12 13.85
C PHE A 49 11.69 4.75 15.23
N LYS A 50 11.18 4.11 16.28
CA LYS A 50 11.73 4.36 17.62
C LYS A 50 13.12 3.72 17.68
N LEU A 51 14.14 4.57 17.87
CA LEU A 51 15.47 4.16 18.35
C LEU A 51 15.37 3.46 19.70
#